data_AF-A0A4R5NEW3-F1
#
_entry.id   AF-A0A4R5NEW3-F1
#
_cell.length_a   1.000
_cell.length_b   1.000
_cell.length_c   1.000
_cell.angle_alpha   90.00
_cell.angle_beta   90.00
_cell.angle_gamma   90.00
#
_symmetry.space_group_name_H-M   'P 1'
#
loop_
_entity.id
_entity.type
_entity.pdbx_description
1 polymer ?
#
loop_
_entity_poly.entity_id
_entity_poly.type
_entity_poly.pdbx_seq_one_letter_code
_entity_poly.pdbx_strand_id
1 'polypeptide(L)' 'MKIIFAIGAILIAIWQIVVSKQYFDSIKKQSSPVILALIALIFSLIFAAVLLIWGVKTLIGF' A
#
# COMPACT_ATOMS: atom_id res chain seq x y z
N MET A 1 6.84 6.83 21.56
CA MET A 1 7.48 6.22 20.37
C MET A 1 6.53 5.34 19.56
N LYS A 2 5.82 4.35 20.14
CA LYS A 2 4.89 3.46 19.39
C LYS A 2 3.81 4.19 18.57
N ILE A 3 3.25 5.27 19.11
CA ILE A 3 2.25 6.12 18.42
C ILE A 3 2.81 6.75 17.14
N ILE A 4 4.06 7.21 17.16
CA ILE A 4 4.70 7.84 15.98
C ILE A 4 4.88 6.80 14.88
N PHE A 5 5.26 5.57 15.23
CA PHE A 5 5.35 4.47 14.26
C PHE A 5 3.97 4.04 13.74
N ALA A 6 2.94 4.04 14.58
CA ALA A 6 1.57 3.73 14.16
C ALA A 6 1.04 4.75 13.15
N ILE A 7 1.20 6.04 13.45
CA ILE A 7 0.82 7.14 12.55
C ILE A 7 1.65 7.08 11.25
N GLY A 8 2.96 6.82 11.36
CA GLY A 8 3.83 6.64 10.20
C GLY A 8 3.41 5.48 9.31
N ALA A 9 3.05 4.33 9.87
CA ALA A 9 2.57 3.18 9.11
C ALA A 9 1.26 3.47 8.37
N ILE A 10 0.32 4.19 9.00
CA ILE A 10 -0.93 4.61 8.37
C ILE A 10 -0.66 5.58 7.21
N LEU A 11 0.22 6.57 7.41
CA LEU A 11 0.61 7.51 6.35
C LEU A 11 1.27 6.81 5.17
N ILE A 12 2.20 5.87 5.43
CA ILE A 12 2.85 5.08 4.39
C ILE A 12 1.83 4.22 3.65
N ALA A 13 0.90 3.59 4.35
CA ALA A 13 -0.16 2.79 3.73
C ALA A 13 -1.05 3.63 2.79
N ILE A 14 -1.44 4.85 3.22
CA ILE A 14 -2.20 5.78 2.38
C ILE A 14 -1.39 6.17 1.14
N TRP A 15 -0.12 6.53 1.31
CA TRP A 15 0.77 6.87 0.19
C TRP A 15 0.91 5.69 -0.79
N GLN A 16 1.08 4.47 -0.28
CA GLN A 16 1.21 3.27 -1.10
C GLN A 16 -0.05 3.00 -1.93
N ILE A 17 -1.25 3.27 -1.40
CA ILE A 17 -2.51 3.16 -2.15
C ILE A 17 -2.55 4.17 -3.30
N VAL A 18 -2.12 5.42 -3.06
CA VAL A 18 -2.08 6.46 -4.09
C VAL A 18 -1.10 6.09 -5.21
N VAL A 19 0.10 5.64 -4.87
CA VAL A 19 1.11 5.20 -5.85
C VAL A 19 0.62 3.98 -6.62
N SER A 20 0.00 3.01 -5.94
CA SER A 20 -0.58 1.82 -6.58
C SER A 20 -1.67 2.22 -7.59
N LYS A 21 -2.50 3.21 -7.28
CA LYS A 21 -3.49 3.74 -8.22
C LYS A 21 -2.84 4.34 -9.47
N GLN A 22 -1.81 5.17 -9.30
CA GLN A 22 -1.06 5.74 -10.42
C GLN A 22 -0.38 4.67 -11.28
N TYR A 23 0.16 3.64 -10.63
CA TYR A 23 0.78 2.50 -11.29
C TYR A 23 -0.25 1.70 -12.09
N PHE A 24 -1.43 1.42 -11.53
CA PHE A 24 -2.52 0.75 -12.24
C PHE A 24 -2.98 1.53 -13.48
N ASP A 25 -3.11 2.85 -13.37
CA ASP A 25 -3.48 3.69 -14.53
C ASP A 25 -2.38 3.74 -15.60
N SER A 26 -1.12 3.54 -15.21
CA SER A 26 0.00 3.37 -16.14
C SER A 26 -0.04 2.00 -16.82
N ILE A 27 -0.33 0.93 -16.07
CA ILE A 27 -0.51 -0.44 -16.59
C ILE A 27 -1.61 -0.48 -17.66
N LYS A 28 -2.75 0.18 -17.42
CA LYS A 28 -3.86 0.23 -18.40
C LYS A 28 -3.45 0.77 -19.77
N LYS A 29 -2.43 1.63 -19.81
CA LYS A 29 -1.92 2.28 -21.02
C LYS A 29 -0.72 1.54 -21.61
N GLN A 30 -0.27 0.45 -20.97
CA GLN A 30 0.97 -0.25 -21.32
C GLN A 30 0.69 -1.43 -22.26
N SER A 31 1.44 -1.51 -23.36
CA SER A 31 1.36 -2.58 -24.38
C SER A 31 2.19 -3.84 -24.03
N SER A 32 2.96 -3.78 -22.94
CA SER A 32 3.87 -4.82 -22.42
C SER A 32 3.10 -5.86 -21.57
N PRO A 33 3.64 -7.06 -21.26
CA PRO A 33 2.99 -8.06 -20.41
C PRO A 33 2.45 -7.52 -19.07
N VAL A 34 1.16 -7.22 -19.08
CA VAL A 34 0.35 -6.65 -17.99
C VAL A 34 0.36 -7.53 -16.73
N ILE A 35 0.55 -8.84 -16.90
CA ILE A 35 0.46 -9.84 -15.83
C ILE A 35 1.49 -9.60 -14.72
N LEU A 36 2.76 -9.35 -15.07
CA LEU A 36 3.81 -9.11 -14.07
C LEU A 36 3.57 -7.82 -13.30
N ALA A 37 3.11 -6.77 -13.99
CA ALA A 37 2.81 -5.49 -13.37
C ALA A 37 1.58 -5.57 -12.45
N LEU A 38 0.55 -6.35 -12.83
CA LEU A 38 -0.60 -6.64 -11.98
C LEU A 38 -0.22 -7.40 -10.71
N ILE A 39 0.68 -8.38 -10.82
CA ILE A 39 1.19 -9.11 -9.66
C ILE A 39 1.89 -8.15 -8.71
N ALA A 40 2.79 -7.30 -9.22
CA ALA A 40 3.47 -6.28 -8.42
C ALA A 40 2.49 -5.31 -7.73
N LEU A 41 1.43 -4.89 -8.43
CA LEU A 41 0.36 -4.07 -7.89
C LEU A 41 -0.37 -4.78 -6.73
N ILE A 42 -0.72 -6.06 -6.89
CA ILE A 42 -1.41 -6.84 -5.87
C ILE A 42 -0.55 -6.96 -4.60
N PHE A 43 0.73 -7.30 -4.74
CA PHE A 43 1.65 -7.37 -3.59
C PHE A 43 1.82 -6.00 -2.90
N SER A 44 1.88 -4.91 -3.67
CA SER A 44 1.93 -3.55 -3.14
C SER A 44 0.69 -3.21 -2.30
N LEU A 45 -0.50 -3.58 -2.77
CA LEU A 45 -1.76 -3.36 -2.06
C LEU A 45 -1.89 -4.22 -0.80
N ILE A 46 -1.44 -5.48 -0.85
CA ILE A 46 -1.37 -6.36 0.33
C ILE A 46 -0.46 -5.74 1.39
N PHE A 47 0.72 -5.23 0.99
CA PHE A 47 1.63 -4.55 1.90
C PHE A 47 0.99 -3.32 2.55
N ALA A 48 0.29 -2.49 1.76
CA ALA A 48 -0.45 -1.34 2.29
C ALA A 48 -1.52 -1.77 3.31
N ALA A 49 -2.27 -2.83 3.03
CA ALA A 49 -3.30 -3.34 3.94
C ALA A 49 -2.70 -3.84 5.26
N VAL A 50 -1.58 -4.56 5.21
CA VAL A 50 -0.87 -5.03 6.42
C VAL A 50 -0.38 -3.84 7.26
N LEU A 51 0.21 -2.82 6.64
CA LEU A 51 0.64 -1.61 7.33
C LEU A 51 -0.52 -0.85 7.98
N LEU A 52 -1.66 -0.76 7.28
CA LEU A 52 -2.87 -0.14 7.83
C LEU A 52 -3.39 -0.91 9.04
N ILE A 53 -3.52 -2.23 8.93
CA ILE A 53 -4.00 -3.08 10.04
C ILE A 53 -3.05 -2.99 11.23
N TRP A 54 -1.75 -3.12 10.99
CA TRP A 54 -0.74 -3.02 12.05
C TRP A 54 -0.71 -1.63 12.69
N GLY A 55 -0.74 -0.58 11.87
CA GLY A 55 -0.77 0.80 12.32
C GLY A 55 -1.99 1.07 13.19
N VAL A 56 -3.19 0.68 12.74
CA VAL A 56 -4.44 0.83 13.50
C VAL A 56 -4.43 0.03 14.80
N LYS A 57 -4.02 -1.25 14.78
CA LYS A 57 -3.91 -2.07 16.00
C LYS A 57 -2.98 -1.43 17.04
N THR A 58 -1.80 -0.99 16.58
CA THR A 58 -0.80 -0.34 17.43
C THR A 58 -1.30 1.00 17.99
N LEU A 59 -2.15 1.72 17.24
CA LEU A 59 -2.72 3.01 17.66
C LEU A 59 -3.84 2.83 18.70
N ILE A 60 -4.64 1.77 18.56
CA ILE A 60 -5.71 1.40 19.50
C ILE A 60 -5.15 0.68 20.75
N GLY A 61 -3.89 0.26 20.71
CA GLY A 61 -3.20 -0.37 21.84
C GLY A 61 -3.45 -1.87 21.98
N PHE A 62 -3.85 -2.53 20.88
CA PHE A 62 -4.01 -3.99 20.78
C PHE A 62 -2.71 -4.69 20.32
#